data_AF-A0A2X2C2I1-F1
#
_entry.id   AF-A0A2X2C2I1-F1
#
_cell.length_a   1.000
_cell.length_b   1.000
_cell.length_c   1.000
_cell.angle_alpha   90.00
_cell.angle_beta   90.00
_cell.angle_gamma   90.00
#
_symmetry.space_group_name_H-M   'P 1'
#
loop_
_entity.id
_entity.type
_entity.pdbx_description
1 polymer ?
#
loop_
_entity_poly.entity_id
_entity_poly.type
_entity_poly.pdbx_seq_one_letter_code
_entity_poly.pdbx_strand_id
1 'polypeptide(L)'
;MPDDLPLDTQWEEIYTAGTPSGTSNDYAADELPLYQGETTASLQDYLTWQADLTPFTDTDRAIATSIIDAVDETGYLTVSTDDILAGMGDDELELDEIEAVLKRIQRFDPVGVAARDLKECLLIQLSTFPTNTPYLKETQLVIEHYLALLGNRDFRQLMRHTKLREETLKVVIETIQSLDPKPGLSIDTEESQYVIPDVLVKKSGEHWQVELNTDSIPRLRINETYAALGQSAQNESDGKFIRDNLQEAKWLIKSLESRNETLLKVAHCIVDTQQAFFRIR
;
A
#
# COMPACT_ATOMS: atom_id res chain seq x y z
N MET A 1 -34.41 48.44 33.69
CA MET A 1 -34.31 47.11 33.09
C MET A 1 -34.46 47.30 31.59
N PRO A 2 -33.39 47.23 30.79
CA PRO A 2 -33.49 47.07 29.35
C PRO A 2 -33.39 45.59 28.98
N ASP A 3 -34.18 45.26 27.97
CA ASP A 3 -34.56 43.95 27.45
C ASP A 3 -33.41 43.07 26.95
N ASP A 4 -33.73 41.77 26.95
CA ASP A 4 -32.95 40.59 26.65
C ASP A 4 -32.10 40.65 25.38
N LEU A 5 -30.87 40.13 25.50
CA LEU A 5 -30.06 39.66 24.39
C LEU A 5 -30.80 38.52 23.67
N PRO A 6 -30.83 38.45 22.33
CA PRO A 6 -31.37 37.29 21.64
C PRO A 6 -30.39 36.13 21.77
N LEU A 7 -30.54 35.37 22.85
CA LEU A 7 -30.07 34.00 22.99
C LEU A 7 -31.03 33.10 22.22
N ASP A 8 -30.87 33.08 20.90
CA ASP A 8 -31.36 31.96 20.09
C ASP A 8 -30.36 31.73 18.97
N THR A 9 -29.14 31.36 19.37
CA THR A 9 -28.26 30.59 18.51
C THR A 9 -28.87 29.19 18.45
N GLN A 10 -29.63 28.95 17.39
CA GLN A 10 -30.29 27.69 17.14
C GLN A 10 -29.23 26.59 16.98
N TRP A 11 -29.02 25.82 18.05
CA TRP A 11 -28.16 24.64 18.06
C TRP A 11 -28.52 23.61 16.96
N GLU A 12 -29.71 23.75 16.39
CA GLU A 12 -30.26 22.98 15.26
C GLU A 12 -29.58 23.31 13.92
N GLU A 13 -29.02 24.51 13.75
CA GLU A 13 -28.48 24.98 12.46
C GLU A 13 -27.10 24.39 12.12
N ILE A 14 -26.39 23.85 13.12
CA ILE A 14 -25.00 23.38 12.97
C ILE A 14 -24.94 21.87 12.67
N TYR A 15 -25.97 21.09 12.99
CA TYR A 15 -25.99 19.64 12.77
C TYR A 15 -27.34 19.14 12.24
N THR A 16 -27.63 19.44 10.96
CA THR A 16 -28.70 18.73 10.25
C THR A 16 -28.21 17.34 9.87
N ALA A 17 -28.83 16.27 10.41
CA ALA A 17 -28.46 14.87 10.19
C ALA A 17 -28.85 14.30 8.80
N GLY A 18 -28.94 15.14 7.77
CA GLY A 18 -29.28 14.71 6.42
C GLY A 18 -29.24 15.84 5.41
N THR A 19 -28.73 15.56 4.20
CA THR A 19 -28.71 16.53 3.10
C THR A 19 -30.13 16.95 2.73
N PRO A 20 -30.52 18.24 2.85
CA PRO A 20 -31.81 18.70 2.39
C PRO A 20 -31.87 18.54 0.87
N SER A 21 -32.90 17.83 0.38
CA SER A 21 -33.18 17.71 -1.05
C SER A 21 -33.64 19.07 -1.59
N GLY A 22 -32.68 19.89 -2.00
CA GLY A 22 -32.92 21.19 -2.61
C GLY A 22 -31.73 21.56 -3.48
N THR A 23 -31.97 21.70 -4.79
CA THR A 23 -31.00 22.22 -5.75
C THR A 23 -30.69 23.68 -5.41
N SER A 24 -29.68 23.92 -4.58
CA SER A 24 -29.05 25.22 -4.42
C SER A 24 -27.54 25.03 -4.29
N ASN A 25 -26.84 25.59 -5.27
CA ASN A 25 -25.43 25.37 -5.56
C ASN A 25 -24.50 26.30 -4.75
N ASP A 26 -24.82 26.57 -3.48
CA ASP A 26 -24.16 27.63 -2.70
C ASP A 26 -23.65 27.22 -1.31
N TYR A 27 -23.62 25.91 -1.02
CA TYR A 27 -22.81 25.40 0.08
C TYR A 27 -21.50 24.89 -0.52
N ALA A 28 -20.41 25.59 -0.23
CA ALA A 28 -19.07 25.12 -0.52
C ALA A 28 -18.91 23.72 0.10
N ALA A 29 -18.96 22.69 -0.75
CA ALA A 29 -18.78 21.28 -0.39
C ALA A 29 -17.34 20.96 0.06
N ASP A 30 -16.56 21.97 0.46
CA ASP A 30 -15.14 21.91 0.76
C ASP A 30 -14.83 21.74 2.27
N GLU A 31 -15.83 21.86 3.16
CA GLU A 31 -15.57 21.86 4.63
C GLU A 31 -15.88 20.56 5.36
N LEU A 32 -16.46 19.55 4.69
CA LEU A 32 -16.51 18.20 5.24
C LEU A 32 -15.41 17.38 4.57
N PRO A 33 -14.44 16.84 5.32
CA PRO A 33 -13.59 15.80 4.77
C PRO A 33 -14.51 14.70 4.27
N LEU A 34 -14.59 14.53 2.94
CA LEU A 34 -15.05 13.30 2.36
C LEU A 34 -14.12 12.22 2.88
N TYR A 35 -14.51 11.58 3.99
CA TYR A 35 -13.85 10.40 4.48
C TYR A 35 -14.12 9.30 3.47
N GLN A 36 -13.30 9.27 2.42
CA GLN A 36 -13.06 8.07 1.66
C GLN A 36 -12.25 7.20 2.62
N GLY A 37 -12.94 6.36 3.38
CA GLY A 37 -12.25 5.37 4.21
C GLY A 37 -11.29 4.59 3.34
N GLU A 38 -10.07 4.37 3.84
CA GLU A 38 -9.12 3.48 3.18
C GLU A 38 -9.74 2.08 3.13
N THR A 39 -9.97 1.56 1.92
CA THR A 39 -10.35 0.16 1.74
C THR A 39 -9.07 -0.64 1.52
N THR A 40 -8.36 -0.95 2.60
CA THR A 40 -7.22 -1.88 2.56
C THR A 40 -7.76 -3.30 2.54
N ALA A 41 -7.85 -3.91 1.36
CA ALA A 41 -8.10 -5.34 1.25
C ALA A 41 -6.76 -6.03 0.98
N SER A 42 -6.33 -6.90 1.88
CA SER A 42 -5.11 -7.69 1.68
C SER A 42 -5.38 -8.84 0.70
N LEU A 43 -4.30 -9.39 0.13
CA LEU A 43 -4.38 -10.63 -0.65
C LEU A 43 -5.04 -11.76 0.16
N GLN A 44 -4.72 -11.85 1.45
CA GLN A 44 -5.24 -12.87 2.36
C GLN A 44 -6.75 -12.70 2.57
N ASP A 45 -7.24 -11.47 2.71
CA ASP A 45 -8.68 -11.19 2.81
C ASP A 45 -9.43 -11.63 1.55
N TYR A 46 -8.84 -11.38 0.38
CA TYR A 46 -9.42 -11.77 -0.90
C TYR A 46 -9.51 -13.30 -1.06
N LEU A 47 -8.46 -14.02 -0.66
CA LEU A 47 -8.44 -15.48 -0.67
C LEU A 47 -9.39 -16.08 0.36
N THR A 48 -9.48 -15.47 1.55
CA THR A 48 -10.40 -15.89 2.61
C THR A 48 -11.85 -15.75 2.15
N TRP A 49 -12.19 -14.63 1.51
CA TRP A 49 -13.51 -14.43 0.91
C TRP A 49 -13.84 -15.50 -0.13
N GLN A 50 -12.87 -15.94 -0.94
CA GLN A 50 -13.08 -17.04 -1.90
C GLN A 50 -13.21 -18.41 -1.24
N ALA A 51 -12.46 -18.65 -0.16
CA ALA A 51 -12.59 -19.86 0.65
C ALA A 51 -13.99 -19.92 1.29
N ASP A 52 -14.53 -18.79 1.73
CA ASP A 52 -15.88 -18.70 2.30
C ASP A 52 -16.99 -19.04 1.29
N LEU A 53 -16.80 -18.64 0.02
CA LEU A 53 -17.72 -18.91 -1.08
C LEU A 53 -17.60 -20.34 -1.63
N THR A 54 -16.49 -21.03 -1.33
CA THR A 54 -16.24 -22.39 -1.80
C THR A 54 -16.84 -23.39 -0.81
N PRO A 55 -17.56 -24.44 -1.29
CA PRO A 55 -18.08 -25.48 -0.41
C PRO A 55 -16.92 -26.36 0.09
N PHE A 56 -16.37 -26.01 1.24
CA PHE A 56 -15.41 -26.81 2.00
C PHE A 56 -16.10 -27.50 3.18
N THR A 57 -15.59 -28.67 3.56
CA THR A 57 -15.93 -29.25 4.87
C THR A 57 -15.29 -28.41 5.99
N ASP A 58 -15.74 -28.60 7.24
CA ASP A 58 -15.18 -27.81 8.36
C ASP A 58 -13.68 -28.06 8.56
N THR A 59 -13.23 -29.29 8.31
CA THR A 59 -11.80 -29.67 8.31
C THR A 59 -11.05 -29.04 7.14
N ASP A 60 -11.57 -29.15 5.91
CA ASP A 60 -10.94 -28.53 4.73
C ASP A 60 -10.84 -27.01 4.84
N ARG A 61 -11.83 -26.38 5.49
CA ARG A 61 -11.83 -24.95 5.76
C ARG A 61 -10.71 -24.57 6.73
N ALA A 62 -10.49 -25.35 7.78
CA ALA A 62 -9.37 -25.11 8.70
C ALA A 62 -8.02 -25.25 7.98
N ILE A 63 -7.87 -26.28 7.13
CA ILE A 63 -6.70 -26.47 6.26
C ILE A 63 -6.52 -25.26 5.34
N ALA A 64 -7.60 -24.81 4.68
CA ALA A 64 -7.55 -23.70 3.75
C ALA A 64 -7.13 -22.39 4.42
N THR A 65 -7.66 -22.09 5.61
CA THR A 65 -7.26 -20.92 6.39
C THR A 65 -5.78 -20.97 6.74
N SER A 66 -5.26 -22.14 7.16
CA SER A 66 -3.83 -22.30 7.46
C SER A 66 -2.95 -22.12 6.22
N ILE A 67 -3.39 -22.59 5.05
CA ILE A 67 -2.66 -22.39 3.79
C ILE A 67 -2.65 -20.90 3.42
N ILE A 68 -3.81 -20.23 3.48
CA ILE A 68 -3.94 -18.80 3.12
C ILE A 68 -3.07 -17.91 4.00
N ASP A 69 -3.01 -18.21 5.31
CA ASP A 69 -2.14 -17.48 6.25
C ASP A 69 -0.64 -17.67 5.95
N ALA A 70 -0.27 -18.82 5.41
CA ALA A 70 1.10 -19.12 5.00
C ALA A 70 1.50 -18.51 3.63
N VAL A 71 0.59 -17.81 2.95
CA VAL A 71 0.85 -17.13 1.66
C VAL A 71 1.45 -15.75 1.91
N ASP A 72 2.58 -15.49 1.26
CA ASP A 72 3.26 -14.19 1.23
C ASP A 72 2.57 -13.19 0.28
N GLU A 73 2.87 -11.91 0.41
CA GLU A 73 2.37 -10.81 -0.46
C GLU A 73 2.64 -11.08 -1.95
N THR A 74 3.74 -11.78 -2.25
CA THR A 74 4.09 -12.19 -3.63
C THR A 74 3.17 -13.27 -4.21
N GLY A 75 2.37 -13.94 -3.38
CA GLY A 75 1.45 -15.02 -3.73
C GLY A 75 2.06 -16.43 -3.63
N TYR A 76 3.25 -16.58 -3.03
CA TYR A 76 3.92 -17.86 -2.83
C TYR A 76 3.70 -18.44 -1.43
N LEU A 77 3.69 -19.77 -1.33
CA LEU A 77 3.61 -20.47 -0.05
C LEU A 77 4.98 -20.45 0.64
N THR A 78 5.02 -19.94 1.87
CA THR A 78 6.27 -19.82 2.65
C THR A 78 6.62 -21.09 3.44
N VAL A 79 5.60 -21.90 3.73
CA VAL A 79 5.69 -23.08 4.60
C VAL A 79 5.53 -24.36 3.77
N SER A 80 6.19 -25.45 4.17
CA SER A 80 6.01 -26.74 3.48
C SER A 80 4.68 -27.40 3.85
N THR A 81 4.17 -28.29 3.00
CA THR A 81 2.93 -29.04 3.29
C THR A 81 3.05 -29.92 4.52
N ASP A 82 4.24 -30.45 4.81
CA ASP A 82 4.55 -31.23 6.01
C ASP A 82 4.50 -30.37 7.28
N ASP A 83 5.00 -29.14 7.21
CA ASP A 83 4.97 -28.21 8.35
C ASP A 83 3.54 -27.74 8.66
N ILE A 84 2.70 -27.56 7.62
CA ILE A 84 1.27 -27.24 7.78
C ILE A 84 0.54 -28.41 8.46
N LEU A 85 0.86 -29.66 8.08
CA LEU A 85 0.32 -30.85 8.75
C LEU A 85 0.72 -30.89 10.23
N ALA A 86 2.02 -30.69 10.52
CA ALA A 86 2.54 -30.68 11.87
C ALA A 86 1.92 -29.55 12.73
N GLY A 87 1.57 -28.42 12.12
CA GLY A 87 0.92 -27.30 12.79
C GLY A 87 -0.54 -27.54 13.20
N MET A 88 -1.27 -28.40 12.48
CA MET A 88 -2.65 -28.74 12.82
C MET A 88 -2.75 -29.72 13.99
N GLY A 89 -1.75 -30.60 14.16
CA GLY A 89 -1.66 -31.52 15.30
C GLY A 89 -2.81 -32.53 15.38
N ASP A 90 -3.44 -32.83 14.24
CA ASP A 90 -4.51 -33.81 14.12
C ASP A 90 -3.95 -35.11 13.53
N ASP A 91 -4.09 -36.21 14.27
CA ASP A 91 -3.58 -37.53 13.89
C ASP A 91 -4.42 -38.19 12.77
N GLU A 92 -5.63 -37.67 12.50
CA GLU A 92 -6.51 -38.16 11.43
C GLU A 92 -6.22 -37.50 10.06
N LEU A 93 -5.46 -36.40 10.04
CA LEU A 93 -5.13 -35.69 8.81
C LEU A 93 -3.95 -36.33 8.07
N GLU A 94 -4.15 -36.58 6.79
CA GLU A 94 -3.10 -37.07 5.88
C GLU A 94 -2.58 -35.96 4.96
N LEU A 95 -1.33 -36.08 4.50
CA LEU A 95 -0.74 -35.13 3.55
C LEU A 95 -1.58 -34.99 2.26
N ASP A 96 -2.23 -36.07 1.84
CA ASP A 96 -3.05 -36.11 0.63
C ASP A 96 -4.26 -35.17 0.72
N GLU A 97 -4.83 -34.96 1.91
CA GLU A 97 -5.94 -34.03 2.14
C GLU A 97 -5.48 -32.58 2.02
N ILE A 98 -4.33 -32.26 2.63
CA ILE A 98 -3.71 -30.93 2.52
C ILE A 98 -3.38 -30.62 1.06
N GLU A 99 -2.82 -31.59 0.32
CA GLU A 99 -2.55 -31.41 -1.11
C GLU A 99 -3.83 -31.18 -1.92
N ALA A 100 -4.94 -31.85 -1.58
CA ALA A 100 -6.21 -31.68 -2.27
C ALA A 100 -6.77 -30.26 -2.07
N VAL A 101 -6.74 -29.75 -0.83
CA VAL A 101 -7.15 -28.38 -0.50
C VAL A 101 -6.21 -27.36 -1.14
N LEU A 102 -4.89 -27.58 -1.09
CA LEU A 102 -3.90 -26.72 -1.72
C LEU A 102 -4.15 -26.59 -3.23
N LYS A 103 -4.37 -27.71 -3.94
CA LYS A 103 -4.71 -27.71 -5.38
C LYS A 103 -6.01 -26.97 -5.68
N ARG A 104 -6.94 -26.89 -4.72
CA ARG A 104 -8.18 -26.12 -4.84
C ARG A 104 -7.90 -24.62 -4.73
N ILE A 105 -7.13 -24.21 -3.72
CA ILE A 105 -6.74 -22.80 -3.48
C ILE A 105 -5.88 -22.28 -4.62
N GLN A 106 -4.98 -23.10 -5.16
CA GLN A 106 -4.15 -22.73 -6.31
C GLN A 106 -4.94 -22.36 -7.58
N ARG A 107 -6.23 -22.72 -7.64
CA ARG A 107 -7.16 -22.38 -8.74
C ARG A 107 -8.07 -21.19 -8.43
N PHE A 108 -7.89 -20.54 -7.28
CA PHE A 108 -8.57 -19.30 -6.95
C PHE A 108 -8.08 -18.16 -7.85
N ASP A 109 -8.77 -17.03 -7.80
CA ASP A 109 -8.31 -15.79 -8.44
C ASP A 109 -7.41 -15.08 -7.42
N PRO A 110 -6.13 -14.78 -7.70
CA PRO A 110 -5.41 -14.96 -8.96
C PRO A 110 -4.87 -16.38 -9.14
N VAL A 111 -4.93 -16.88 -10.38
CA VAL A 111 -4.55 -18.27 -10.69
C VAL A 111 -3.06 -18.51 -10.42
N GLY A 112 -2.75 -19.61 -9.75
CA GLY A 112 -1.38 -19.95 -9.37
C GLY A 112 -0.91 -19.30 -8.07
N VAL A 113 -1.82 -18.70 -7.30
CA VAL A 113 -1.58 -18.31 -5.90
C VAL A 113 -1.30 -19.54 -5.03
N ALA A 114 -0.56 -19.38 -3.94
CA ALA A 114 -0.12 -20.47 -3.06
C ALA A 114 0.70 -21.56 -3.78
N ALA A 115 1.43 -21.18 -4.84
CA ALA A 115 2.44 -22.04 -5.45
C ALA A 115 3.68 -22.13 -4.54
N ARG A 116 4.39 -23.25 -4.55
CA ARG A 116 5.63 -23.44 -3.77
C ARG A 116 6.87 -22.93 -4.51
N ASP A 117 6.82 -22.93 -5.84
CA ASP A 117 7.91 -22.47 -6.70
C ASP A 117 7.35 -21.82 -7.97
N LEU A 118 8.17 -21.00 -8.64
CA LEU A 118 7.82 -20.32 -9.88
C LEU A 118 7.37 -21.29 -10.97
N LYS A 119 8.02 -22.47 -11.03
CA LYS A 119 7.65 -23.52 -11.98
C LYS A 119 6.22 -24.01 -11.74
N GLU A 120 5.87 -24.26 -10.48
CA GLU A 120 4.54 -24.73 -10.10
C GLU A 120 3.49 -23.65 -10.43
N CYS A 121 3.77 -22.38 -10.08
CA CYS A 121 2.91 -21.24 -10.39
C CYS A 121 2.56 -21.17 -11.89
N LEU A 122 3.58 -21.18 -12.74
CA LEU A 122 3.40 -21.09 -14.19
C LEU A 122 2.70 -22.33 -14.78
N LEU A 123 2.96 -23.53 -14.23
CA LEU A 123 2.27 -24.75 -14.67
C LEU A 123 0.79 -24.74 -14.29
N ILE A 124 0.44 -24.25 -13.11
CA ILE A 124 -0.94 -24.09 -12.67
C ILE A 124 -1.67 -23.10 -13.59
N GLN A 125 -1.06 -21.94 -13.85
CA GLN A 125 -1.63 -20.96 -14.78
C GLN A 125 -1.77 -21.51 -16.19
N LEU A 126 -0.80 -22.28 -16.69
CA LEU A 126 -0.90 -22.92 -18.00
C LEU A 126 -2.02 -23.97 -18.05
N SER A 127 -2.31 -24.65 -16.93
CA SER A 127 -3.35 -25.68 -16.87
C SER A 127 -4.77 -25.15 -17.03
N THR A 128 -5.00 -23.84 -16.84
CA THR A 128 -6.31 -23.21 -17.04
C THR A 128 -6.55 -22.81 -18.50
N PHE A 129 -5.52 -22.81 -19.34
CA PHE A 129 -5.65 -22.48 -20.76
C PHE A 129 -6.46 -23.55 -21.51
N PRO A 130 -7.23 -23.16 -22.53
CA PRO A 130 -7.97 -24.12 -23.35
C PRO A 130 -7.01 -25.02 -24.12
N THR A 131 -7.34 -26.32 -24.25
CA THR A 131 -6.49 -27.33 -24.91
C THR A 131 -6.17 -27.05 -26.38
N ASN A 132 -6.86 -26.10 -27.00
CA ASN A 132 -6.65 -25.67 -28.39
C ASN A 132 -5.57 -24.58 -28.53
N THR A 133 -4.94 -24.13 -27.44
CA THR A 133 -3.86 -23.15 -27.55
C THR A 133 -2.62 -23.78 -28.20
N PRO A 134 -1.96 -23.04 -29.10
CA PRO A 134 -0.83 -23.56 -29.85
C PRO A 134 0.34 -23.86 -28.92
N TYR A 135 1.01 -24.98 -29.15
CA TYR A 135 2.26 -25.38 -28.49
C TYR A 135 2.21 -25.52 -26.94
N LEU A 136 1.04 -25.80 -26.36
CA LEU A 136 0.92 -25.99 -24.90
C LEU A 136 1.87 -27.03 -24.30
N LYS A 137 2.00 -28.18 -24.96
CA LYS A 137 2.82 -29.29 -24.45
C LYS A 137 4.29 -28.93 -24.46
N GLU A 138 4.72 -28.22 -25.50
CA GLU A 138 6.05 -27.69 -25.66
C GLU A 138 6.33 -26.61 -24.61
N THR A 139 5.39 -25.71 -24.35
CA THR A 139 5.47 -24.70 -23.30
C THR A 139 5.59 -25.34 -21.91
N GLN A 140 4.76 -26.34 -21.62
CA GLN A 140 4.81 -27.10 -20.38
C GLN A 140 6.19 -27.75 -20.17
N LEU A 141 6.73 -28.39 -21.22
CA LEU A 141 8.05 -29.01 -21.19
C LEU A 141 9.18 -27.99 -20.92
N VAL A 142 9.09 -26.80 -21.51
CA VAL A 142 10.05 -25.70 -21.26
C VAL A 142 10.00 -25.23 -19.81
N ILE A 143 8.80 -25.03 -19.25
CA ILE A 143 8.64 -24.57 -17.86
C ILE A 143 9.18 -25.61 -16.87
N GLU A 144 8.88 -26.89 -17.10
CA GLU A 144 9.26 -27.98 -16.18
C GLU A 144 10.79 -28.19 -16.14
N HIS A 145 11.45 -28.23 -17.29
CA HIS A 145 12.84 -28.68 -17.40
C HIS A 145 13.85 -27.58 -17.75
N TYR A 146 13.44 -26.51 -18.43
CA TYR A 146 14.35 -25.57 -19.08
C TYR A 146 14.15 -24.10 -18.70
N LEU A 147 13.42 -23.82 -17.62
CA LEU A 147 13.15 -22.46 -17.15
C LEU A 147 14.44 -21.67 -16.84
N ALA A 148 15.48 -22.32 -16.30
CA ALA A 148 16.78 -21.68 -16.05
C ALA A 148 17.48 -21.22 -17.34
N LEU A 149 17.37 -22.00 -18.43
CA LEU A 149 17.93 -21.63 -19.74
C LEU A 149 17.18 -20.46 -20.35
N LEU A 150 15.87 -20.37 -20.10
CA LEU A 150 15.05 -19.23 -20.52
C LEU A 150 15.47 -17.95 -19.79
N GLY A 151 15.70 -18.01 -18.47
CA GLY A 151 16.19 -16.89 -17.67
C GLY A 151 17.55 -16.36 -18.16
N ASN A 152 18.44 -17.26 -18.57
CA ASN A 152 19.76 -16.90 -19.12
C ASN A 152 19.73 -16.44 -20.59
N ARG A 153 18.54 -16.42 -21.23
CA ARG A 153 18.36 -16.10 -22.66
C ARG A 153 19.14 -17.02 -23.61
N ASP A 154 19.40 -18.27 -23.20
CA ASP A 154 20.14 -19.26 -23.98
C ASP A 154 19.24 -20.00 -24.98
N PHE A 155 18.64 -19.25 -25.91
CA PHE A 155 17.70 -19.78 -26.91
C PHE A 155 18.31 -20.88 -27.79
N ARG A 156 19.63 -20.83 -28.03
CA ARG A 156 20.34 -21.81 -28.85
C ARG A 156 20.42 -23.19 -28.19
N GLN A 157 20.55 -23.24 -26.87
CA GLN A 157 20.50 -24.50 -26.12
C GLN A 157 19.06 -25.01 -26.01
N LEU A 158 18.11 -24.10 -25.72
CA LEU A 158 16.68 -24.42 -25.71
C LEU A 158 16.24 -25.11 -27.00
N MET A 159 16.54 -24.53 -28.19
CA MET A 159 16.21 -25.15 -29.48
C MET A 159 16.78 -26.56 -29.66
N ARG A 160 18.00 -26.82 -29.16
CA ARG A 160 18.63 -28.15 -29.25
C ARG A 160 17.93 -29.17 -28.36
N HIS A 161 17.56 -28.76 -27.16
CA HIS A 161 16.93 -29.64 -26.17
C HIS A 161 15.44 -29.90 -26.49
N THR A 162 14.69 -28.87 -26.86
CA THR A 162 13.27 -28.97 -27.18
C THR A 162 13.01 -29.46 -28.61
N LYS A 163 14.04 -29.45 -29.48
CA LYS A 163 13.95 -29.79 -30.91
C LYS A 163 12.92 -28.95 -31.68
N LEU A 164 12.66 -27.74 -31.20
CA LEU A 164 11.72 -26.79 -31.81
C LEU A 164 12.41 -25.92 -32.86
N ARG A 165 11.64 -25.47 -33.85
CA ARG A 165 12.10 -24.44 -34.80
C ARG A 165 12.08 -23.07 -34.12
N GLU A 166 12.86 -22.14 -34.64
CA GLU A 166 12.95 -20.78 -34.07
C GLU A 166 11.58 -20.07 -34.03
N GLU A 167 10.78 -20.19 -35.08
CA GLU A 167 9.44 -19.59 -35.15
C GLU A 167 8.51 -20.14 -34.07
N THR A 168 8.53 -21.46 -33.85
CA THR A 168 7.72 -22.11 -32.81
C THR A 168 8.20 -21.76 -31.41
N LEU A 169 9.51 -21.60 -31.22
CA LEU A 169 10.08 -21.22 -29.93
C LEU A 169 9.66 -19.78 -29.55
N LYS A 170 9.56 -18.86 -30.51
CA LYS A 170 9.08 -17.50 -30.26
C LYS A 170 7.66 -17.49 -29.69
N VAL A 171 6.74 -18.26 -30.30
CA VAL A 171 5.35 -18.39 -29.80
C VAL A 171 5.31 -18.96 -28.38
N VAL A 172 6.13 -19.97 -28.09
CA VAL A 172 6.25 -20.55 -26.74
C VAL A 172 6.73 -19.49 -25.74
N ILE A 173 7.76 -18.72 -26.08
CA ILE A 173 8.30 -17.67 -25.20
C ILE A 173 7.27 -16.56 -24.96
N GLU A 174 6.57 -16.12 -26.01
CA GLU A 174 5.50 -15.12 -25.89
C GLU A 174 4.38 -15.62 -24.97
N THR A 175 4.02 -16.91 -25.05
CA THR A 175 3.05 -17.52 -24.15
C THR A 175 3.54 -17.48 -22.70
N ILE A 176 4.81 -17.84 -22.44
CA ILE A 176 5.38 -17.79 -21.08
C ILE A 176 5.45 -16.36 -20.56
N GLN A 177 5.76 -15.38 -21.41
CA GLN A 177 5.82 -13.96 -21.03
C GLN A 177 4.44 -13.34 -20.75
N SER A 178 3.36 -13.96 -21.25
CA SER A 178 1.99 -13.54 -20.95
C SER A 178 1.47 -14.03 -19.60
N LEU A 179 2.21 -14.94 -18.93
CA LEU A 179 1.86 -15.47 -17.60
C LEU A 179 2.39 -14.54 -16.51
N ASP A 180 1.71 -14.53 -15.36
CA ASP A 180 2.04 -13.67 -14.23
C ASP A 180 2.92 -14.41 -13.22
N PRO A 181 4.22 -14.11 -13.10
CA PRO A 181 5.12 -14.84 -12.21
C PRO A 181 4.92 -14.50 -10.72
N LYS A 182 4.11 -13.49 -10.39
CA LYS A 182 3.84 -13.03 -9.01
C LYS A 182 2.38 -12.60 -8.92
N PRO A 183 1.45 -13.55 -8.76
CA PRO A 183 0.03 -13.26 -8.83
C PRO A 183 -0.47 -12.38 -7.66
N GLY A 184 0.20 -12.41 -6.50
CA GLY A 184 -0.22 -11.63 -5.31
C GLY A 184 -0.10 -10.12 -5.46
N LEU A 185 0.87 -9.63 -6.25
CA LEU A 185 1.12 -8.20 -6.44
C LEU A 185 0.01 -7.45 -7.18
N SER A 186 -0.87 -8.15 -7.89
CA SER A 186 -1.98 -7.53 -8.62
C SER A 186 -3.13 -7.09 -7.69
N ILE A 187 -3.19 -7.66 -6.48
CA ILE A 187 -4.22 -7.38 -5.48
C ILE A 187 -3.67 -6.49 -4.38
N ASP A 188 -2.37 -6.60 -4.13
CA ASP A 188 -1.73 -5.80 -3.11
C ASP A 188 -1.89 -4.31 -3.41
N THR A 189 -2.58 -3.63 -2.50
CA THR A 189 -2.96 -2.22 -2.61
C THR A 189 -2.14 -1.37 -1.65
N GLU A 190 -0.95 -1.83 -1.26
CA GLU A 190 -0.03 -0.97 -0.52
C GLU A 190 0.33 0.26 -1.36
N GLU A 191 -0.24 1.40 -0.98
CA GLU A 191 0.21 2.68 -1.52
C GLU A 191 1.68 2.85 -1.15
N SER A 192 2.52 3.01 -2.18
CA SER A 192 3.94 3.29 -2.00
C SER A 192 4.12 4.42 -1.00
N GLN A 193 4.67 4.11 0.17
CA GLN A 193 4.93 5.10 1.21
C GLN A 193 6.01 6.07 0.72
N TYR A 194 5.59 7.23 0.23
CA TYR A 194 6.51 8.27 -0.15
C TYR A 194 7.01 8.98 1.11
N VAL A 195 8.34 9.03 1.27
CA VAL A 195 8.94 9.88 2.29
C VAL A 195 8.75 11.33 1.86
N ILE A 196 7.91 12.06 2.59
CA ILE A 196 7.70 13.50 2.38
C ILE A 196 8.99 14.22 2.79
N PRO A 197 9.68 14.93 1.87
CA PRO A 197 10.94 15.57 2.19
C PRO A 197 10.72 16.87 2.96
N ASP A 198 11.65 17.22 3.85
CA ASP A 198 11.66 18.51 4.56
C ASP A 198 12.13 19.67 3.67
N VAL A 199 12.97 19.37 2.67
CA VAL A 199 13.59 20.35 1.76
C VAL A 199 13.44 19.90 0.32
N LEU A 200 13.03 20.82 -0.54
CA LEU A 200 12.96 20.66 -1.99
C LEU A 200 14.10 21.44 -2.63
N VAL A 201 14.83 20.76 -3.53
CA VAL A 201 15.90 21.38 -4.32
C VAL A 201 15.49 21.34 -5.79
N LYS A 202 15.36 22.50 -6.42
CA LYS A 202 14.97 22.65 -7.83
C LYS A 202 16.08 23.35 -8.60
N LYS A 203 16.31 22.93 -9.85
CA LYS A 203 17.23 23.62 -10.76
C LYS A 203 16.47 24.68 -11.54
N SER A 204 16.87 25.94 -11.39
CA SER A 204 16.37 27.06 -12.18
C SER A 204 17.51 27.64 -13.01
N GLY A 205 17.59 27.22 -14.28
CA GLY A 205 18.69 27.57 -15.18
C GLY A 205 20.04 27.02 -14.72
N GLU A 206 21.00 27.91 -14.45
CA GLU A 206 22.35 27.59 -13.96
C GLU A 206 22.44 27.49 -12.43
N HIS A 207 21.38 27.87 -11.69
CA HIS A 207 21.40 27.95 -10.24
C HIS A 207 20.47 26.93 -9.58
N TRP A 208 20.88 26.45 -8.40
CA TRP A 208 20.07 25.57 -7.56
C TRP A 208 19.28 26.42 -6.56
N GLN A 209 17.97 26.25 -6.56
CA GLN A 209 17.06 26.89 -5.62
C GLN A 209 16.64 25.87 -4.58
N VAL A 210 16.87 26.20 -3.30
CA VAL A 210 16.54 25.36 -2.15
C VAL A 210 15.35 26.00 -1.44
N GLU A 211 14.28 25.24 -1.27
CA GLU A 211 13.04 25.68 -0.62
C GLU A 211 12.63 24.68 0.45
N LEU A 212 12.03 25.15 1.54
CA LEU A 212 11.44 24.26 2.54
C LEU A 212 10.11 23.73 2.03
N ASN A 213 9.79 22.49 2.38
CA ASN A 213 8.46 21.95 2.09
C ASN A 213 7.42 22.59 3.02
N THR A 214 6.50 23.38 2.46
CA THR A 214 5.47 24.07 3.23
C THR A 214 4.45 23.11 3.83
N ASP A 215 4.29 21.92 3.26
CA ASP A 215 3.31 20.93 3.71
C ASP A 215 3.83 20.19 4.96
N SER A 216 5.15 20.12 5.13
CA SER A 216 5.80 19.59 6.35
C SER A 216 5.83 20.61 7.50
N ILE A 217 5.52 21.89 7.26
CA ILE A 217 5.61 22.95 8.27
C ILE A 217 4.24 23.21 8.89
N PRO A 218 4.05 22.94 10.20
CA PRO A 218 2.78 23.22 10.87
C PRO A 218 2.56 24.74 10.96
N ARG A 219 1.35 25.20 10.58
CA ARG A 219 0.95 26.61 10.73
C ARG A 219 0.48 26.88 12.17
N LEU A 220 1.40 27.30 13.02
CA LEU A 220 1.10 27.68 14.40
C LEU A 220 0.58 29.11 14.48
N ARG A 221 -0.52 29.33 15.22
CA ARG A 221 -1.07 30.66 15.54
C ARG A 221 -1.48 30.72 17.00
N ILE A 222 -1.27 31.88 17.63
CA ILE A 222 -1.77 32.14 18.98
C ILE A 222 -3.21 32.61 18.88
N ASN A 223 -4.08 32.07 19.73
CA ASN A 223 -5.45 32.55 19.82
C ASN A 223 -5.53 33.82 20.69
N GLU A 224 -5.85 34.95 20.05
CA GLU A 224 -5.87 36.27 20.68
C GLU A 224 -6.95 36.41 21.77
N THR A 225 -8.06 35.66 21.69
CA THR A 225 -9.13 35.74 22.70
C THR A 225 -8.65 35.22 24.06
N TYR A 226 -7.90 34.12 24.06
CA TYR A 226 -7.29 33.57 25.29
C TYR A 226 -6.11 34.41 25.77
N ALA A 227 -5.36 35.03 24.85
CA ALA A 227 -4.31 35.97 25.20
C ALA A 227 -4.86 37.19 25.98
N ALA A 228 -6.03 37.71 25.58
CA ALA A 228 -6.68 38.82 26.25
C ALA A 228 -7.18 38.47 27.67
N LEU A 229 -7.60 37.22 27.90
CA LEU A 229 -8.01 36.75 29.24
C LEU A 229 -6.88 36.83 30.28
N GLY A 230 -5.62 36.68 29.87
CA GLY A 230 -4.47 36.86 30.78
C GLY A 230 -4.26 38.31 31.26
N GLN A 231 -4.85 39.30 30.56
CA GLN A 231 -4.86 40.71 30.97
C GLN A 231 -6.10 41.08 31.78
N SER A 232 -7.23 40.40 31.55
CA SER A 232 -8.53 40.70 32.17
C SER A 232 -8.96 39.72 33.27
N ALA A 233 -8.12 38.74 33.64
CA ALA A 233 -8.43 37.77 34.69
C ALA A 233 -8.62 38.46 36.05
N GLN A 234 -9.77 38.19 36.71
CA GLN A 234 -10.05 38.69 38.06
C GLN A 234 -9.16 38.05 39.13
N ASN A 235 -8.62 36.85 38.84
CA ASN A 235 -7.81 36.07 39.77
C ASN A 235 -6.32 36.14 39.36
N GLU A 236 -5.45 36.56 40.27
CA GLU A 236 -4.05 36.86 39.96
C GLU A 236 -3.23 35.60 39.64
N SER A 237 -3.57 34.45 40.25
CA SER A 237 -2.96 33.14 39.95
C SER A 237 -3.20 32.72 38.49
N ASP A 238 -4.44 32.89 38.03
CA ASP A 238 -4.89 32.39 36.74
C ASP A 238 -4.38 33.30 35.61
N GLY A 239 -4.33 34.61 35.86
CA GLY A 239 -3.70 35.57 34.96
C GLY A 239 -2.19 35.37 34.81
N LYS A 240 -1.48 34.97 35.86
CA LYS A 240 -0.04 34.60 35.78
C LYS A 240 0.16 33.34 34.96
N PHE A 241 -0.61 32.28 35.24
CA PHE A 241 -0.55 31.02 34.49
C PHE A 241 -0.76 31.21 32.99
N ILE A 242 -1.75 32.01 32.58
CA ILE A 242 -2.00 32.30 31.15
C ILE A 242 -0.82 33.05 30.53
N ARG A 243 -0.22 34.02 31.24
CA ARG A 243 0.94 34.77 30.71
C ARG A 243 2.18 33.90 30.54
N ASP A 244 2.44 33.01 31.49
CA ASP A 244 3.58 32.09 31.44
C ASP A 244 3.43 31.14 30.24
N ASN A 245 2.25 30.52 30.06
CA ASN A 245 1.96 29.67 28.89
C ASN A 245 2.04 30.45 27.56
N LEU A 246 1.61 31.71 27.54
CA LEU A 246 1.69 32.56 26.35
C LEU A 246 3.16 32.87 26.01
N GLN A 247 4.00 33.10 27.02
CA GLN A 247 5.43 33.29 26.84
C GLN A 247 6.10 32.02 26.31
N GLU A 248 5.76 30.85 26.83
CA GLU A 248 6.23 29.56 26.32
C GLU A 248 5.78 29.32 24.88
N ALA A 249 4.52 29.58 24.54
CA ALA A 249 4.00 29.46 23.19
C ALA A 249 4.72 30.38 22.19
N LYS A 250 4.96 31.64 22.57
CA LYS A 250 5.75 32.60 21.76
C LYS A 250 7.19 32.10 21.58
N TRP A 251 7.80 31.56 22.62
CA TRP A 251 9.13 31.00 22.54
C TRP A 251 9.18 29.78 21.61
N LEU A 252 8.18 28.90 21.66
CA LEU A 252 8.06 27.74 20.77
C LEU A 252 7.97 28.15 19.30
N ILE A 253 7.10 29.12 18.98
CA ILE A 253 6.95 29.63 17.61
C ILE A 253 8.28 30.20 17.10
N LYS A 254 8.94 31.03 17.92
CA LYS A 254 10.24 31.61 17.56
C LYS A 254 11.34 30.54 17.40
N SER A 255 11.33 29.52 18.24
CA SER A 255 12.27 28.39 18.16
C SER A 255 12.06 27.59 16.87
N LEU A 256 10.80 27.38 16.46
CA LEU A 256 10.45 26.71 15.20
C LEU A 256 10.90 27.52 13.97
N GLU A 257 10.68 28.84 13.97
CA GLU A 257 11.17 29.73 12.91
C GLU A 257 12.71 29.67 12.80
N SER A 258 13.42 29.72 13.93
CA SER A 258 14.88 29.60 13.99
C SER A 258 15.37 28.25 13.46
N ARG A 259 14.66 27.15 13.79
CA ARG A 259 14.95 25.82 13.23
C ARG A 259 14.81 25.83 11.71
N ASN A 260 13.72 26.37 11.17
CA ASN A 260 13.47 26.44 9.73
C ASN A 260 14.54 27.26 9.01
N GLU A 261 14.91 28.42 9.56
CA GLU A 261 15.97 29.26 9.00
C GLU A 261 17.33 28.55 9.00
N THR A 262 17.66 27.85 10.10
CA THR A 262 18.91 27.09 10.20
C THR A 262 18.93 25.92 9.21
N LEU A 263 17.81 25.21 9.07
CA LEU A 263 17.66 24.09 8.15
C LEU A 263 17.85 24.55 6.70
N LEU A 264 17.25 25.68 6.31
CA LEU A 264 17.44 26.28 4.98
C LEU A 264 18.90 26.67 4.74
N LYS A 265 19.58 27.30 5.71
CA LYS A 265 21.00 27.67 5.59
C LYS A 265 21.91 26.45 5.42
N VAL A 266 21.68 25.41 6.22
CA VAL A 266 22.44 24.16 6.15
C VAL A 266 22.20 23.47 4.80
N ALA A 267 20.96 23.39 4.35
CA ALA A 267 20.61 22.81 3.06
C ALA A 267 21.26 23.54 1.88
N HIS A 268 21.28 24.89 1.90
CA HIS A 268 22.02 25.67 0.91
C HIS A 268 23.51 25.32 0.89
N CYS A 269 24.15 25.25 2.05
CA CYS A 269 25.57 24.89 2.15
C CYS A 269 25.85 23.47 1.63
N ILE A 270 24.96 22.51 1.90
CA ILE A 270 25.08 21.14 1.38
C ILE A 270 24.97 21.11 -0.14
N VAL A 271 23.98 21.80 -0.70
CA VAL A 271 23.78 21.85 -2.16
C VAL A 271 24.95 22.54 -2.85
N ASP A 272 25.47 23.63 -2.28
CA ASP A 272 26.63 24.35 -2.84
C ASP A 272 27.92 23.52 -2.79
N THR A 273 28.16 22.79 -1.70
CA THR A 273 29.32 21.90 -1.60
C THR A 273 29.21 20.67 -2.51
N GLN A 274 28.00 20.18 -2.75
CA GLN A 274 27.75 18.97 -3.54
C GLN A 274 27.20 19.24 -4.96
N GLN A 275 27.42 20.42 -5.53
CA GLN A 275 26.91 20.77 -6.87
C GLN A 275 27.33 19.75 -7.96
N ALA A 276 28.49 19.11 -7.81
CA ALA A 276 28.95 18.08 -8.74
C ALA A 276 28.04 16.84 -8.76
N PHE A 277 27.50 16.43 -7.61
CA PHE A 277 26.56 15.31 -7.51
C PHE A 277 25.24 15.65 -8.22
N PHE A 278 24.71 16.84 -7.98
CA PHE A 278 23.46 17.30 -8.58
C PHE A 278 23.56 17.60 -10.08
N ARG A 279 24.77 17.76 -10.65
CA ARG A 279 25.00 17.97 -12.09
C ARG A 279 25.09 16.68 -12.92
N ILE A 280 25.25 15.51 -12.30
CA ILE A 280 25.55 14.24 -13.01
C ILE A 280 24.27 13.48 -13.46
N ARG A 281 23.08 14.05 -13.33
CA ARG A 281 21.83 13.43 -13.78
C ARG A 281 21.09 14.27 -14.81
#